data_AF-A0A923A147-F1
#
_entry.id   AF-A0A923A147-F1
#
_cell.length_a   1.000
_cell.length_b   1.000
_cell.length_c   1.000
_cell.angle_alpha   90.00
_cell.angle_beta   90.00
_cell.angle_gamma   90.00
#
_symmetry.space_group_name_H-M   'P 1'
#
loop_
_entity.id
_entity.type
_entity.pdbx_description
1 polymer ?
#
loop_
_entity_poly.entity_id
_entity_poly.type
_entity_poly.pdbx_seq_one_letter_code
_entity_poly.pdbx_strand_id
1 'polypeptide(L)'
;IANNYNAYVSTGTLTGTQATSYLALVPFERGTNNPTTLSTTTTAGPSGTSNVMCLTCHRAHASAFPNAGRWDFTATFLASSHPLATDGGVTGNDVLNSYYGRNITTDFGAYQRSLCNKCHLQD
;
A
#
# COMPACT_ATOMS: atom_id res chain seq x y z
N ILE A 1 11.47 -5.39 10.58
CA ILE A 1 10.34 -5.28 9.63
C ILE A 1 9.17 -4.49 10.21
N ALA A 2 8.55 -4.89 11.34
CA ALA A 2 7.42 -4.12 11.91
C ALA A 2 7.78 -2.64 12.20
N ASN A 3 8.96 -2.36 12.76
CA ASN A 3 9.43 -0.99 12.97
C ASN A 3 9.57 -0.20 11.66
N ASN A 4 10.06 -0.83 10.59
CA ASN A 4 10.17 -0.22 9.27
C ASN A 4 8.79 0.14 8.72
N TYR A 5 7.82 -0.78 8.81
CA TYR A 5 6.42 -0.51 8.47
C TYR A 5 5.88 0.68 9.24
N ASN A 6 6.15 0.74 10.54
CA ASN A 6 5.67 1.80 11.41
C ASN A 6 6.36 3.14 11.18
N ALA A 7 7.57 3.18 10.61
CA ALA A 7 8.28 4.41 10.32
C ALA A 7 7.99 4.94 8.90
N TYR A 8 7.82 4.05 7.92
CA TYR A 8 7.69 4.43 6.52
C TYR A 8 6.35 5.12 6.23
N VAL A 9 6.41 6.36 5.74
CA VAL A 9 5.25 7.11 5.24
C VAL A 9 5.23 7.06 3.71
N SER A 10 6.36 7.39 3.10
CA SER A 10 6.58 7.40 1.66
C SER A 10 8.08 7.27 1.37
N THR A 11 8.44 7.19 0.09
CA THR A 11 9.84 7.12 -0.35
C THR A 11 10.68 8.24 0.26
N GLY A 12 11.73 7.87 0.99
CA GLY A 12 12.64 8.79 1.70
C GLY A 12 12.09 9.42 2.98
N THR A 13 10.86 9.10 3.41
CA THR A 13 10.21 9.69 4.59
C THR A 13 9.88 8.64 5.65
N LEU A 14 10.63 8.68 6.76
CA LEU A 14 10.56 7.70 7.86
C LEU A 14 10.09 8.31 9.19
N THR A 15 9.00 9.09 9.16
CA THR A 15 8.48 9.84 10.31
C THR A 15 7.20 9.23 10.91
N GLY A 16 6.77 8.08 10.40
CA GLY A 16 5.56 7.40 10.85
C GLY A 16 5.65 6.93 12.30
N THR A 17 4.47 6.66 12.88
CA THR A 17 4.36 6.05 14.21
C THR A 17 3.43 4.85 14.14
N GLN A 18 3.63 3.85 15.00
CA GLN A 18 2.78 2.67 15.01
C GLN A 18 1.29 3.03 15.12
N ALA A 19 0.93 4.04 15.90
CA ALA A 19 -0.47 4.41 16.14
C ALA A 19 -1.26 4.74 14.86
N THR A 20 -0.61 5.22 13.80
CA THR A 20 -1.27 5.70 12.57
C THR A 20 -0.69 5.12 11.28
N SER A 21 0.16 4.10 11.36
CA SER A 21 0.94 3.62 10.21
C SER A 21 0.25 2.63 9.29
N TYR A 22 -0.98 2.19 9.60
CA TYR A 22 -1.70 1.25 8.75
C TYR A 22 -1.89 1.80 7.34
N LEU A 23 -1.46 1.02 6.34
CA LEU A 23 -1.62 1.34 4.93
C LEU A 23 -2.45 0.24 4.26
N ALA A 24 -3.68 0.56 3.84
CA ALA A 24 -4.56 -0.42 3.19
C ALA A 24 -4.05 -0.97 1.84
N LEU A 25 -3.03 -0.34 1.23
CA LEU A 25 -2.34 -0.88 0.05
C LEU A 25 -1.31 -1.96 0.41
N VAL A 26 -0.88 -2.02 1.68
CA VAL A 26 0.04 -3.03 2.21
C VAL A 26 -0.48 -3.52 3.57
N PRO A 27 -1.61 -4.25 3.61
CA PRO A 27 -2.18 -4.74 4.87
C PRO A 27 -1.35 -5.91 5.44
N PHE A 28 -1.61 -6.26 6.70
CA PHE A 28 -0.96 -7.37 7.41
C PHE A 28 -1.99 -8.10 8.28
N GLU A 29 -1.70 -9.34 8.65
CA GLU A 29 -2.49 -10.08 9.62
C GLU A 29 -2.04 -9.77 11.04
N ARG A 30 -2.99 -9.66 11.97
CA ARG A 30 -2.70 -9.38 13.38
C ARG A 30 -2.04 -10.55 14.13
N GLY A 31 -2.08 -11.76 13.57
CA GLY A 31 -1.53 -12.97 14.21
C GLY A 31 -2.34 -13.47 15.39
N THR A 32 -3.66 -13.27 15.37
CA THR A 32 -4.59 -13.65 16.43
C THR A 32 -5.87 -14.23 15.83
N ASN A 33 -6.44 -15.23 16.48
CA ASN A 33 -7.76 -15.77 16.18
C ASN A 33 -8.85 -15.22 17.11
N ASN A 34 -8.49 -14.36 18.07
CA ASN A 34 -9.44 -13.78 19.00
C ASN A 34 -10.16 -12.57 18.35
N PRO A 35 -11.47 -12.68 18.03
CA PRO A 35 -12.20 -11.64 17.32
C PRO A 35 -12.31 -10.33 18.11
N THR A 36 -12.22 -10.36 19.43
CA THR A 36 -12.30 -9.13 20.26
C THR A 36 -11.07 -8.25 20.12
N THR A 37 -9.97 -8.81 19.62
CA THR A 37 -8.71 -8.09 19.35
C THR A 37 -8.60 -7.61 17.90
N LEU A 38 -9.57 -7.99 17.04
CA LEU A 38 -9.64 -7.55 15.65
C LEU A 38 -10.47 -6.27 15.57
N SER A 39 -9.98 -5.29 14.80
CA SER A 39 -10.66 -4.03 14.57
C SER A 39 -10.66 -3.71 13.09
N THR A 40 -11.80 -3.27 12.57
CA THR A 40 -11.98 -2.82 11.19
C THR A 40 -11.67 -1.34 10.99
N THR A 41 -11.47 -0.59 12.08
CA THR A 41 -11.29 0.87 12.07
C THR A 41 -9.96 1.34 12.62
N THR A 42 -9.16 0.43 13.19
CA THR A 42 -7.83 0.76 13.69
C THR A 42 -6.92 1.26 12.57
N THR A 43 -6.16 2.31 12.88
CA THR A 43 -5.10 2.86 12.03
C THR A 43 -3.71 2.39 12.46
N ALA A 44 -3.64 1.55 13.49
CA ALA A 44 -2.36 1.10 14.03
C ALA A 44 -1.67 0.12 13.08
N GLY A 45 -0.37 0.32 12.85
CA GLY A 45 0.51 -0.61 12.14
C GLY A 45 0.76 -1.92 12.91
N PRO A 46 1.68 -2.77 12.41
CA PRO A 46 1.93 -4.10 12.96
C PRO A 46 2.69 -4.06 14.29
N SER A 47 2.57 -5.16 15.02
CA SER A 47 3.40 -5.54 16.17
C SER A 47 4.42 -6.62 15.76
N GLY A 48 5.25 -7.07 16.71
CA GLY A 48 6.17 -8.19 16.49
C GLY A 48 5.51 -9.55 16.26
N THR A 49 4.20 -9.68 16.52
CA THR A 49 3.42 -10.92 16.31
C THR A 49 2.57 -10.88 15.03
N SER A 50 2.65 -9.80 14.25
CA SER A 50 1.90 -9.65 13.01
C SER A 50 2.52 -10.47 11.88
N ASN A 51 1.69 -11.00 10.99
CA ASN A 51 2.12 -11.83 9.87
C ASN A 51 1.91 -11.14 8.52
N VAL A 52 2.72 -11.54 7.53
CA VAL A 52 2.50 -11.22 6.11
C VAL A 52 1.61 -12.32 5.52
N MET A 53 0.66 -11.91 4.69
CA MET A 53 -0.26 -12.82 4.00
C MET A 53 -0.19 -12.61 2.48
N CYS A 54 -0.75 -13.53 1.70
CA CYS A 54 -0.86 -13.38 0.25
C CYS A 54 -1.53 -12.04 -0.12
N LEU A 55 -2.54 -11.64 0.67
CA LEU A 55 -3.27 -10.39 0.48
C LEU A 55 -2.53 -9.14 0.96
N THR A 56 -1.31 -9.25 1.49
CA THR A 56 -0.44 -8.09 1.78
C THR A 56 -0.03 -7.41 0.49
N CYS A 57 0.29 -8.18 -0.55
CA CYS A 57 0.73 -7.65 -1.85
C CYS A 57 -0.31 -7.84 -2.94
N HIS A 58 -1.13 -8.90 -2.87
CA HIS A 58 -2.10 -9.23 -3.92
C HIS A 58 -3.55 -8.88 -3.51
N ARG A 59 -4.41 -8.74 -4.51
CA ARG A 59 -5.86 -8.67 -4.35
C ARG A 59 -6.48 -10.02 -4.67
N ALA A 60 -7.53 -10.38 -3.91
CA ALA A 60 -8.15 -11.69 -4.01
C ALA A 60 -8.90 -11.91 -5.35
N HIS A 61 -9.61 -10.90 -5.84
CA HIS A 61 -10.43 -11.02 -7.06
C HIS A 61 -9.67 -10.57 -8.31
N ALA A 62 -9.30 -9.29 -8.36
CA ALA A 62 -8.55 -8.68 -9.45
C ALA A 62 -7.95 -7.34 -8.99
N SER A 63 -7.06 -6.79 -9.80
CA SER A 63 -6.58 -5.42 -9.69
C SER A 63 -6.29 -4.85 -11.08
N ALA A 64 -6.00 -3.55 -11.14
CA ALA A 64 -5.54 -2.89 -12.36
C ALA A 64 -4.10 -3.26 -12.74
N PHE A 65 -3.39 -4.05 -11.91
CA PHE A 65 -1.95 -4.31 -12.05
C PHE A 65 -1.68 -5.78 -12.37
N PRO A 66 -0.57 -6.08 -13.08
CA PRO A 66 -0.17 -7.45 -13.38
C PRO A 66 -0.14 -8.35 -12.14
N ASN A 67 -0.47 -9.63 -12.32
CA ASN A 67 -0.47 -10.65 -11.26
C ASN A 67 -1.37 -10.30 -10.06
N ALA A 68 -2.44 -9.53 -10.30
CA ALA A 68 -3.36 -9.05 -9.26
C ALA A 68 -2.65 -8.30 -8.11
N GLY A 69 -1.55 -7.59 -8.40
CA GLY A 69 -0.84 -6.77 -7.41
C GLY A 69 -1.71 -5.63 -6.88
N ARG A 70 -1.48 -5.18 -5.64
CA ARG A 70 -2.16 -3.99 -5.08
C ARG A 70 -1.63 -2.68 -5.63
N TRP A 71 -0.41 -2.72 -6.16
CA TRP A 71 0.28 -1.68 -6.92
C TRP A 71 1.03 -2.35 -8.07
N ASP A 72 1.60 -1.54 -8.97
CA ASP A 72 2.44 -2.05 -10.06
C ASP A 72 3.84 -2.42 -9.54
N PHE A 73 4.20 -3.69 -9.65
CA PHE A 73 5.52 -4.19 -9.23
C PHE A 73 6.62 -3.90 -10.25
N THR A 74 6.27 -3.48 -11.46
CA THR A 74 7.20 -3.29 -12.58
C THR A 74 7.61 -1.83 -12.77
N ALA A 75 6.85 -0.89 -12.21
CA ALA A 75 7.13 0.53 -12.33
C ALA A 75 8.21 0.99 -11.35
N THR A 76 9.13 1.83 -11.84
CA THR A 76 10.10 2.54 -10.99
C THR A 76 9.40 3.54 -10.06
N PHE A 77 8.42 4.28 -10.59
CA PHE A 77 7.63 5.25 -9.84
C PHE A 77 6.14 4.96 -10.00
N LEU A 78 5.44 4.82 -8.88
CA LEU A 78 4.02 4.45 -8.86
C LEU A 78 3.10 5.57 -9.35
N ALA A 79 3.56 6.82 -9.30
CA ALA A 79 2.87 7.97 -9.88
C ALA A 79 2.73 7.87 -11.43
N SER A 80 3.49 6.97 -12.06
CA SER A 80 3.46 6.73 -13.51
C SER A 80 2.94 5.32 -13.86
N SER A 81 2.41 4.59 -12.88
CA SER A 81 2.10 3.16 -13.03
C SER A 81 0.60 2.85 -13.13
N HIS A 82 -0.23 3.89 -13.12
CA HIS A 82 -1.67 3.81 -13.41
C HIS A 82 -1.91 4.41 -14.80
N PRO A 83 -3.03 4.07 -15.46
CA PRO A 83 -3.43 4.75 -16.69
C PRO A 83 -3.42 6.27 -16.46
N LEU A 84 -2.85 7.03 -17.38
CA LEU A 84 -2.87 8.48 -17.33
C LEU A 84 -4.17 9.00 -17.92
N ALA A 85 -4.63 10.18 -17.51
CA ALA A 85 -5.83 10.81 -18.07
C ALA A 85 -5.74 11.03 -19.61
N THR A 86 -4.53 10.98 -20.16
CA THR A 86 -4.23 11.11 -21.59
C THR A 86 -4.24 9.79 -22.35
N ASP A 87 -4.30 8.64 -21.68
CA ASP A 87 -4.23 7.34 -22.33
C ASP A 87 -5.56 7.00 -23.02
N GLY A 88 -5.48 6.40 -24.20
CA GLY A 88 -6.67 6.02 -24.96
C GLY A 88 -7.49 4.96 -24.22
N GLY A 89 -8.80 5.21 -24.08
CA GLY A 89 -9.72 4.30 -23.39
C GLY A 89 -9.81 4.50 -21.88
N VAL A 90 -9.05 5.45 -21.32
CA VAL A 90 -9.23 5.88 -19.93
C VAL A 90 -10.49 6.71 -19.80
N THR A 91 -11.34 6.35 -18.85
CA THR A 91 -12.61 7.04 -18.57
C THR A 91 -12.61 7.61 -17.15
N GLY A 92 -13.01 8.87 -17.02
CA GLY A 92 -13.25 9.50 -15.72
C GLY A 92 -12.09 9.37 -14.73
N ASN A 93 -12.31 8.61 -13.65
CA ASN A 93 -11.42 8.50 -12.48
C ASN A 93 -10.55 7.23 -12.47
N ASP A 94 -10.32 6.55 -13.59
CA ASP A 94 -9.54 5.29 -13.62
C ASP A 94 -8.14 5.41 -13.00
N VAL A 95 -7.50 6.58 -13.16
CA VAL A 95 -6.27 6.98 -12.46
C VAL A 95 -6.38 6.73 -10.94
N LEU A 96 -7.41 7.29 -10.31
CA LEU A 96 -7.64 7.19 -8.87
C LEU A 96 -8.18 5.81 -8.49
N ASN A 97 -9.06 5.24 -9.30
CA ASN A 97 -9.72 3.96 -9.02
C ASN A 97 -8.74 2.80 -9.02
N SER A 98 -7.65 2.87 -9.79
CA SER A 98 -6.54 1.89 -9.76
C SER A 98 -5.96 1.74 -8.35
N TYR A 99 -5.98 2.82 -7.56
CA TYR A 99 -5.53 2.87 -6.17
C TYR A 99 -6.66 3.13 -5.16
N TYR A 100 -7.89 2.77 -5.53
CA TYR A 100 -9.10 2.87 -4.68
C TYR A 100 -9.36 4.30 -4.17
N GLY A 101 -9.24 5.27 -5.07
CA GLY A 101 -9.49 6.68 -4.82
C GLY A 101 -8.26 7.46 -4.34
N ARG A 102 -7.12 6.79 -4.11
CA ARG A 102 -5.87 7.45 -3.68
C ARG A 102 -5.15 8.10 -4.85
N ASN A 103 -4.62 9.30 -4.62
CA ASN A 103 -3.76 9.97 -5.58
C ASN A 103 -2.31 9.74 -5.15
N ILE A 104 -1.57 8.88 -5.87
CA ILE A 104 -0.22 8.49 -5.49
C ILE A 104 0.71 9.71 -5.34
N THR A 105 0.61 10.67 -6.26
CA THR A 105 1.45 11.86 -6.24
C THR A 105 1.16 12.75 -5.03
N THR A 106 -0.11 12.96 -4.70
CA THR A 106 -0.50 13.80 -3.53
C THR A 106 -0.26 13.07 -2.21
N ASP A 107 -0.53 11.77 -2.14
CA ASP A 107 -0.49 10.99 -0.90
C ASP A 107 0.92 10.52 -0.54
N PHE A 108 1.77 10.25 -1.55
CA PHE A 108 3.10 9.66 -1.36
C PHE A 108 4.24 10.41 -2.06
N GLY A 109 3.92 11.33 -2.96
CA GLY A 109 4.90 12.08 -3.75
C GLY A 109 5.14 11.48 -5.15
N ALA A 110 5.60 12.33 -6.09
CA ALA A 110 5.82 11.95 -7.49
C ALA A 110 6.88 10.85 -7.68
N TYR A 111 7.79 10.70 -6.71
CA TYR A 111 8.88 9.73 -6.76
C TYR A 111 8.63 8.50 -5.86
N GLN A 112 7.38 8.26 -5.45
CA GLN A 112 7.03 7.07 -4.68
C GLN A 112 7.41 5.80 -5.46
N ARG A 113 8.30 5.01 -4.88
CA ARG A 113 8.76 3.71 -5.39
C ARG A 113 7.84 2.58 -4.94
N SER A 114 8.22 1.34 -5.24
CA SER A 114 7.45 0.14 -4.86
C SER A 114 7.04 0.14 -3.39
N LEU A 115 5.77 -0.21 -3.11
CA LEU A 115 5.26 -0.28 -1.74
C LEU A 115 5.80 -1.50 -0.95
N CYS A 116 6.62 -2.37 -1.56
CA CYS A 116 7.49 -3.28 -0.82
C CYS A 116 8.33 -2.52 0.23
N ASN A 117 8.69 -1.28 -0.08
CA ASN A 117 9.52 -0.44 0.79
C ASN A 117 8.84 -0.08 2.10
N LYS A 118 7.51 -0.19 2.18
CA LYS A 118 6.78 -0.11 3.46
C LYS A 118 7.40 -1.05 4.50
N CYS A 119 7.77 -2.27 4.12
CA CYS A 119 8.38 -3.24 5.03
C CYS A 119 9.92 -3.25 4.97
N HIS A 120 10.49 -2.93 3.82
CA HIS A 120 11.90 -3.23 3.52
C HIS A 120 12.83 -2.02 3.46
N LEU A 121 12.30 -0.78 3.33
CA LEU A 121 13.07 0.46 3.22
C LEU A 121 14.15 0.42 2.11
N GLN A 122 13.82 -0.19 0.97
CA GLN A 122 14.71 -0.29 -0.20
C GLN A 122 14.32 0.75 -1.26
N ASP A 123 14.16 2.01 -0.84
CA ASP A 123 13.94 3.12 -1.77
C ASP A 123 15.13 3.29 -2.72
#